data_AF-A0A2G9PZH5-F1
#
_entry.id   AF-A0A2G9PZH5-F1
#
_cell.length_a   1.000
_cell.length_b   1.000
_cell.length_c   1.000
_cell.angle_alpha   90.00
_cell.angle_beta   90.00
_cell.angle_gamma   90.00
#
_symmetry.space_group_name_H-M   'P 1'
#
loop_
_entity.id
_entity.type
_entity.pdbx_description
1 polymer ?
#
loop_
_entity_poly.entity_id
_entity_poly.type
_entity_poly.pdbx_seq_one_letter_code
_entity_poly.pdbx_strand_id
1 'polypeptide(L)'
;MVLLEELALIGFNKEEIIKLAGSDNFHYKKKTSQELRDLFNKISKVYGCTFEEVKKAVLSSPRFTGYDHERVVRQGVKVYGAENEDRVRKAVLSFPPFAGYDHERVVRQGVKVYGVDNEDRFKKAV
;
A
#
# COMPACT_ATOMS: atom_id res chain seq x y z
N MET A 1 -17.73 8.20 19.72
CA MET A 1 -17.16 6.92 19.25
C MET A 1 -17.44 6.82 17.75
N VAL A 2 -16.77 7.66 16.94
CA VAL A 2 -17.18 7.95 15.54
C VAL A 2 -16.70 6.89 14.56
N LEU A 3 -15.52 6.29 14.77
CA LEU A 3 -14.93 5.37 13.79
C LEU A 3 -15.73 4.10 13.50
N LEU A 4 -16.41 3.54 14.51
CA LEU A 4 -17.09 2.26 14.38
C LEU A 4 -18.24 2.33 13.38
N GLU A 5 -19.05 3.40 13.46
CA GLU A 5 -20.17 3.63 12.57
C GLU A 5 -19.68 3.97 11.15
N GLU A 6 -18.66 4.82 11.04
CA GLU A 6 -18.19 5.29 9.74
C GLU A 6 -17.54 4.18 8.90
N LEU A 7 -16.75 3.28 9.51
CA LEU A 7 -16.17 2.14 8.79
C LEU A 7 -17.24 1.09 8.43
N ALA A 8 -18.24 0.88 9.29
CA ALA A 8 -19.35 -0.03 8.99
C ALA A 8 -20.15 0.44 7.77
N LEU A 9 -20.41 1.75 7.66
CA LEU A 9 -21.11 2.37 6.53
C LEU A 9 -20.41 2.21 5.18
N ILE A 10 -19.11 1.88 5.16
CA ILE A 10 -18.34 1.68 3.93
C ILE A 10 -18.01 0.20 3.68
N GLY A 11 -18.57 -0.72 4.48
CA GLY A 11 -18.48 -2.17 4.24
C GLY A 11 -17.44 -2.91 5.08
N PHE A 12 -16.94 -2.33 6.17
CA PHE A 12 -16.15 -3.09 7.15
C PHE A 12 -17.06 -3.85 8.12
N ASN A 13 -16.68 -5.08 8.45
CA ASN A 13 -17.35 -5.86 9.48
C ASN A 13 -16.79 -5.51 10.88
N LYS A 14 -17.47 -5.99 11.92
CA LYS A 14 -17.12 -5.68 13.31
C LYS A 14 -15.67 -6.06 13.69
N GLU A 15 -15.19 -7.21 13.26
CA GLU A 15 -13.84 -7.70 13.60
C GLU A 15 -12.76 -6.85 12.92
N GLU A 16 -12.96 -6.52 11.65
CA GLU A 16 -12.08 -5.65 10.87
C GLU A 16 -11.99 -4.24 11.49
N ILE A 17 -13.13 -3.72 11.94
CA ILE A 17 -13.19 -2.42 12.62
C ILE A 17 -12.42 -2.46 13.95
N ILE A 18 -12.61 -3.50 14.77
CA ILE A 18 -11.88 -3.66 16.03
C ILE A 18 -10.38 -3.71 15.78
N LYS A 19 -9.94 -4.44 14.74
CA LYS A 19 -8.54 -4.50 14.33
C LYS A 19 -7.96 -3.12 13.99
N LEU A 20 -8.67 -2.32 13.20
CA LEU A 20 -8.23 -0.96 12.83
C LEU A 20 -8.30 0.01 14.01
N ALA A 21 -9.34 -0.07 14.84
CA ALA A 21 -9.49 0.76 16.02
C ALA A 21 -8.38 0.52 17.05
N GLY A 22 -7.93 -0.73 17.21
CA GLY A 22 -6.83 -1.11 18.09
C GLY A 22 -5.43 -0.83 17.53
N SER A 23 -5.29 -0.49 16.24
CA SER A 23 -3.99 -0.20 15.65
C SER A 23 -3.58 1.26 15.83
N ASP A 24 -2.37 1.52 16.32
CA ASP A 24 -1.80 2.87 16.38
C ASP A 24 -1.45 3.42 15.00
N ASN A 25 -1.31 2.53 14.02
CA ASN A 25 -0.91 2.84 12.65
C ASN A 25 -2.09 3.24 11.75
N PHE A 26 -3.33 3.17 12.24
CA PHE A 26 -4.50 3.66 11.51
C PHE A 26 -4.84 5.08 11.96
N HIS A 27 -4.33 6.09 11.27
CA HIS A 27 -4.44 7.49 11.71
C HIS A 27 -5.78 8.17 11.37
N TYR A 28 -6.66 7.51 10.62
CA TYR A 28 -7.91 8.08 10.11
C TYR A 28 -9.12 7.80 11.01
N LYS A 29 -8.90 7.61 12.32
CA LYS A 29 -9.96 7.27 13.30
C LYS A 29 -11.06 8.33 13.46
N LYS A 30 -10.85 9.53 12.92
CA LYS A 30 -11.75 10.69 13.04
C LYS A 30 -12.45 11.06 11.74
N LYS A 31 -12.18 10.35 10.63
CA LYS A 31 -12.79 10.64 9.33
C LYS A 31 -14.24 10.15 9.28
N THR A 32 -15.07 10.88 8.55
CA THR A 32 -16.43 10.46 8.16
C THR A 32 -16.37 9.33 7.13
N SER A 33 -17.48 8.61 6.97
CA SER A 33 -17.64 7.54 5.97
C SER A 33 -17.43 8.07 4.55
N GLN A 34 -17.87 9.29 4.25
CA GLN A 34 -17.62 9.90 2.94
C GLN A 34 -16.12 10.15 2.71
N GLU A 35 -15.42 10.76 3.67
CA GLU A 35 -13.96 10.96 3.57
C GLU A 35 -13.19 9.65 3.48
N LEU A 36 -13.65 8.59 4.16
CA LEU A 36 -13.05 7.27 4.05
C LEU A 36 -13.33 6.64 2.68
N ARG A 37 -14.54 6.76 2.12
CA ARG A 37 -14.84 6.34 0.74
C ARG A 37 -13.93 7.04 -0.25
N ASP A 38 -13.77 8.35 -0.12
CA ASP A 38 -12.94 9.14 -1.02
C ASP A 38 -11.46 8.76 -0.91
N LEU A 39 -10.97 8.51 0.31
CA LEU A 39 -9.63 7.98 0.55
C LEU A 39 -9.43 6.63 -0.17
N PHE A 40 -10.31 5.65 0.07
CA PHE A 40 -10.18 4.33 -0.54
C PHE A 40 -10.32 4.38 -2.06
N ASN A 41 -11.25 5.18 -2.59
CA ASN A 41 -11.41 5.40 -4.02
C ASN A 41 -10.16 6.02 -4.66
N LYS A 42 -9.51 6.97 -3.98
CA LYS A 42 -8.24 7.55 -4.45
C LYS A 42 -7.16 6.47 -4.53
N ILE A 43 -7.02 5.64 -3.49
CA ILE A 43 -6.05 4.55 -3.47
C ILE A 43 -6.34 3.54 -4.58
N SER A 44 -7.60 3.09 -4.69
CA SER A 44 -8.05 2.17 -5.75
C SER A 44 -7.72 2.68 -7.14
N LYS A 45 -7.89 3.98 -7.41
CA LYS A 45 -7.53 4.59 -8.70
C LYS A 45 -6.03 4.52 -8.98
N VAL A 46 -5.17 4.80 -7.99
CA VAL A 46 -3.71 4.75 -8.15
C VAL A 46 -3.24 3.34 -8.49
N TYR A 47 -3.77 2.33 -7.82
CA TYR A 47 -3.36 0.94 -8.06
C TYR A 47 -4.16 0.25 -9.17
N GLY A 48 -5.22 0.86 -9.69
CA GLY A 48 -6.11 0.25 -10.69
C GLY A 48 -6.83 -0.99 -10.14
N CYS A 49 -7.23 -0.97 -8.87
CA CYS A 49 -7.79 -2.11 -8.16
C CYS A 49 -9.14 -1.82 -7.51
N THR A 50 -9.76 -2.85 -6.94
CA THR A 50 -11.06 -2.76 -6.27
C THR A 50 -10.96 -2.20 -4.84
N PHE A 51 -12.09 -1.76 -4.30
CA PHE A 51 -12.20 -1.39 -2.88
C PHE A 51 -11.77 -2.53 -1.95
N GLU A 52 -12.18 -3.77 -2.24
CA GLU A 52 -11.87 -4.95 -1.42
C GLU A 52 -10.37 -5.27 -1.37
N GLU A 53 -9.64 -5.04 -2.47
CA GLU A 53 -8.18 -5.20 -2.48
C GLU A 53 -7.48 -4.16 -1.61
N VAL A 54 -7.90 -2.89 -1.69
CA VAL A 54 -7.40 -1.83 -0.79
C VAL A 54 -7.75 -2.15 0.66
N LYS A 55 -8.99 -2.58 0.92
CA LYS A 55 -9.44 -3.01 2.25
C LYS A 55 -8.56 -4.12 2.83
N LYS A 56 -8.26 -5.15 2.04
CA LYS A 56 -7.32 -6.22 2.45
C LYS A 56 -5.92 -5.67 2.77
N ALA A 57 -5.39 -4.77 1.94
CA ALA A 57 -4.09 -4.14 2.16
C ALA A 57 -4.05 -3.28 3.45
N VAL A 58 -5.11 -2.52 3.71
CA VAL A 58 -5.23 -1.71 4.93
C VAL A 58 -5.37 -2.60 6.17
N LEU A 59 -6.13 -3.69 6.08
CA LEU A 59 -6.27 -4.63 7.19
C LEU A 59 -4.97 -5.38 7.48
N SER A 60 -4.14 -5.66 6.48
CA SER A 60 -2.82 -6.29 6.71
C SER A 60 -1.77 -5.29 7.17
N SER A 61 -1.86 -4.02 6.76
CA SER A 61 -0.97 -2.95 7.20
C SER A 61 -1.74 -1.64 7.35
N PRO A 62 -2.21 -1.28 8.57
CA PRO A 62 -3.07 -0.11 8.74
C PRO A 62 -2.44 1.22 8.33
N ARG A 63 -1.10 1.33 8.45
CA ARG A 63 -0.32 2.47 7.95
C ARG A 63 -0.40 2.68 6.44
N PHE A 64 -0.85 1.67 5.69
CA PHE A 64 -0.95 1.72 4.23
C PHE A 64 -1.76 2.92 3.77
N THR A 65 -2.86 3.22 4.46
CA THR A 65 -3.70 4.40 4.19
C THR A 65 -2.97 5.75 4.27
N GLY A 66 -1.86 5.81 4.99
CA GLY A 66 -1.10 7.04 5.25
C GLY A 66 -0.05 7.37 4.19
N TYR A 67 0.18 6.51 3.19
CA TYR A 67 1.16 6.76 2.16
C TYR A 67 0.66 7.74 1.10
N ASP A 68 1.59 8.51 0.53
CA ASP A 68 1.39 9.16 -0.76
C ASP A 68 1.56 8.10 -1.86
N HIS A 69 0.45 7.45 -2.23
CA HIS A 69 0.50 6.30 -3.13
C HIS A 69 0.94 6.64 -4.56
N GLU A 70 0.67 7.86 -5.05
CA GLU A 70 1.20 8.30 -6.35
C GLU A 70 2.71 8.39 -6.31
N ARG A 71 3.26 8.95 -5.21
CA ARG A 71 4.71 8.98 -4.99
C ARG A 71 5.29 7.57 -4.85
N VAL A 72 4.63 6.66 -4.14
CA VAL A 72 5.08 5.26 -3.98
C VAL A 72 5.25 4.60 -5.34
N VAL A 73 4.23 4.64 -6.20
CA VAL A 73 4.30 4.05 -7.55
C VAL A 73 5.39 4.72 -8.37
N ARG A 74 5.45 6.06 -8.37
CA ARG A 74 6.49 6.82 -9.09
C ARG A 74 7.91 6.43 -8.66
N GLN A 75 8.15 6.30 -7.35
CA GLN A 75 9.47 5.91 -6.82
C GLN A 75 9.81 4.46 -7.17
N GLY A 76 8.84 3.54 -7.08
CA GLY A 76 9.02 2.17 -7.52
C GLY A 76 9.37 2.10 -9.01
N VAL A 77 8.59 2.75 -9.88
CA VAL A 77 8.84 2.80 -11.33
C VAL A 77 10.23 3.37 -11.65
N LYS A 78 10.68 4.42 -10.96
CA LYS A 78 12.02 4.98 -11.14
C LYS A 78 13.13 3.96 -10.89
N VAL A 79 12.95 3.05 -9.93
CA VAL A 79 13.96 2.05 -9.54
C VAL A 79 13.85 0.77 -10.36
N TYR A 80 12.62 0.29 -10.57
CA TYR A 80 12.34 -1.01 -11.17
C TYR A 80 12.11 -0.94 -12.69
N GLY A 81 11.95 0.24 -13.27
CA GLY A 81 11.67 0.43 -14.71
C GLY A 81 10.18 0.63 -14.99
N ALA A 82 9.87 1.42 -16.02
CA ALA A 82 8.49 1.72 -16.44
C ALA A 82 7.74 0.49 -16.94
N GLU A 83 8.46 -0.46 -17.55
CA GLU A 83 7.93 -1.75 -17.97
C GLU A 83 7.46 -2.64 -16.79
N ASN A 84 7.85 -2.31 -15.56
CA ASN A 84 7.48 -3.04 -14.35
C ASN A 84 6.43 -2.30 -13.50
N GLU A 85 5.80 -1.24 -14.01
CA GLU A 85 4.82 -0.45 -13.24
C GLU A 85 3.67 -1.30 -12.67
N ASP A 86 3.07 -2.17 -13.48
CA ASP A 86 2.01 -3.07 -13.01
C ASP A 86 2.48 -4.04 -11.94
N ARG A 87 3.74 -4.46 -12.00
CA ARG A 87 4.35 -5.34 -10.98
C ARG A 87 4.57 -4.59 -9.68
N VAL A 88 5.07 -3.35 -9.74
CA VAL A 88 5.19 -2.46 -8.57
C VAL A 88 3.83 -2.30 -7.88
N ARG A 89 2.77 -2.01 -8.64
CA ARG A 89 1.41 -1.87 -8.07
C ARG A 89 0.96 -3.16 -7.39
N LYS A 90 1.15 -4.32 -8.03
CA LYS A 90 0.81 -5.64 -7.47
C LYS A 90 1.61 -5.99 -6.23
N ALA A 91 2.92 -5.70 -6.22
CA ALA A 91 3.80 -5.94 -5.09
C ALA A 91 3.36 -5.12 -3.88
N VAL A 92 3.02 -3.84 -4.08
CA VAL A 92 2.50 -2.99 -3.02
C VAL A 92 1.18 -3.51 -2.46
N LEU A 93 0.21 -3.91 -3.30
CA LEU A 93 -1.06 -4.43 -2.80
C LEU A 93 -0.91 -5.78 -2.08
N SER A 94 -0.05 -6.65 -2.62
CA SER A 94 0.18 -7.99 -2.06
C SER A 94 1.03 -7.96 -0.79
N PHE A 95 1.92 -6.97 -0.68
CA PHE A 95 2.75 -6.74 0.49
C PHE A 95 2.82 -5.23 0.81
N PRO A 96 1.82 -4.66 1.50
CA PRO A 96 1.73 -3.22 1.76
C PRO A 96 2.94 -2.56 2.42
N PRO A 97 3.74 -3.23 3.27
CA PRO A 97 5.00 -2.66 3.76
C PRO A 97 5.98 -2.26 2.64
N PHE A 98 5.89 -2.87 1.46
CA PHE A 98 6.70 -2.52 0.29
C PHE A 98 6.59 -1.04 -0.08
N ALA A 99 5.42 -0.42 0.12
CA ALA A 99 5.21 1.01 -0.12
C ALA A 99 6.13 1.92 0.71
N GLY A 100 6.61 1.43 1.86
CA GLY A 100 7.50 2.17 2.75
C GLY A 100 8.98 1.89 2.56
N TYR A 101 9.38 1.11 1.56
CA TYR A 101 10.77 0.70 1.37
C TYR A 101 11.60 1.78 0.66
N ASP A 102 12.88 1.85 1.04
CA ASP A 102 13.90 2.49 0.23
C ASP A 102 14.30 1.51 -0.89
N HIS A 103 13.59 1.61 -2.02
CA HIS A 103 13.76 0.68 -3.15
C HIS A 103 15.18 0.74 -3.76
N GLU A 104 15.82 1.91 -3.79
CA GLU A 104 17.21 2.05 -4.23
C GLU A 104 18.14 1.24 -3.31
N ARG A 105 17.93 1.32 -1.99
CA ARG A 105 18.67 0.50 -1.02
C ARG A 105 18.40 -0.99 -1.19
N VAL A 106 17.16 -1.42 -1.46
CA VAL A 106 16.83 -2.84 -1.68
C VAL A 106 17.64 -3.40 -2.84
N VAL A 107 17.63 -2.73 -3.99
CA VAL A 107 18.40 -3.15 -5.17
C VAL A 107 19.91 -3.12 -4.89
N ARG A 108 20.42 -2.05 -4.29
CA ARG A 108 21.84 -1.93 -3.92
C ARG A 108 22.31 -3.04 -3.00
N GLN A 109 21.50 -3.44 -2.02
CA GLN A 109 21.82 -4.54 -1.12
C GLN A 109 21.81 -5.90 -1.84
N GLY A 110 20.86 -6.13 -2.75
CA GLY A 110 20.85 -7.32 -3.61
C GLY A 110 22.12 -7.41 -4.45
N VAL A 111 22.50 -6.32 -5.13
CA VAL A 111 23.74 -6.23 -5.92
C VAL A 111 24.98 -6.46 -5.04
N LYS A 112 25.02 -5.88 -3.84
CA LYS A 112 26.15 -6.09 -2.92
C LYS A 112 26.35 -7.55 -2.53
N VAL A 113 25.27 -8.31 -2.36
CA VAL A 113 25.32 -9.71 -1.92
C VAL A 113 25.56 -10.67 -3.09
N TYR A 114 24.93 -10.42 -4.24
CA TYR A 114 24.86 -11.38 -5.35
C TYR A 114 25.61 -10.92 -6.60
N GLY A 115 26.24 -9.73 -6.61
CA GLY A 115 27.01 -9.20 -7.73
C GLY A 115 26.20 -8.26 -8.65
N VAL A 116 26.92 -7.33 -9.30
CA VAL A 116 26.35 -6.29 -10.18
C VAL A 116 25.63 -6.86 -11.39
N ASP A 117 26.08 -8.01 -11.90
CA ASP A 117 25.46 -8.69 -13.05
C ASP A 117 24.02 -9.15 -12.76
N ASN A 118 23.59 -9.15 -11.49
CA ASN A 118 22.23 -9.50 -11.09
C ASN A 118 21.30 -8.29 -10.91
N GLU A 119 21.76 -7.05 -11.12
CA GLU A 119 20.93 -5.85 -10.89
C GLU A 119 19.60 -5.88 -11.66
N ASP A 120 19.66 -6.18 -12.96
CA ASP A 120 18.47 -6.27 -13.81
C ASP A 120 17.52 -7.39 -13.36
N ARG A 121 18.07 -8.49 -12.84
CA ARG A 121 17.27 -9.61 -12.33
C ARG A 121 16.52 -9.19 -11.07
N PHE A 122 17.15 -8.42 -10.17
CA PHE A 122 16.47 -7.85 -9.01
C PHE A 122 15.37 -6.88 -9.42
N LYS A 123 15.63 -6.01 -10.39
CA LYS A 123 14.64 -5.02 -10.83
C LYS A 123 13.40 -5.67 -11.42
N LYS A 124 13.58 -6.74 -12.20
CA LYS A 124 12.50 -7.52 -12.83
C LYS A 124 11.79 -8.48 -11.88
N ALA A 125 12.30 -8.70 -10.67
CA ALA A 125 11.71 -9.61 -9.69
C ALA A 125 10.67 -8.94 -8.77
N VAL A 126 10.45 -7.63 -8.90
CA VAL A 126 9.34 -6.93 -8.25
C VAL A 126 7.99 -7.46 -8.73
#